data_AF-A0A8X6X7N0-F1
#
_entry.id   AF-A0A8X6X7N0-F1
#
_cell.length_a   1.000
_cell.length_b   1.000
_cell.length_c   1.000
_cell.angle_alpha   90.00
_cell.angle_beta   90.00
_cell.angle_gamma   90.00
#
_symmetry.space_group_name_H-M   'P 1'
#
loop_
_entity.id
_entity.type
_entity.pdbx_description
1 polymer ?
#
loop_
_entity_poly.entity_id
_entity_poly.type
_entity_poly.pdbx_seq_one_letter_code
_entity_poly.pdbx_strand_id
1 'polypeptide(L)'
;MNRHQVLTGAANAGDHCYSVGSVEGVPFTAYASGCNIVILASNFQRVQIIPGLMHGNVQVGCLDSSTDVGKIAAAYGTEVCIYEPTPLLHQSSSHVSF
;
A
#
# COMPACT_ATOMS: atom_id res chain seq x y z
N MET A 1 -31.69 -14.10 3.32
CA MET A 1 -30.26 -13.76 3.43
C MET A 1 -29.98 -12.70 2.38
N ASN A 2 -29.78 -11.45 2.79
CA ASN A 2 -29.49 -10.37 1.85
C ASN A 2 -28.06 -10.56 1.33
N ARG A 3 -27.88 -10.60 0.01
CA ARG A 3 -26.56 -10.76 -0.59
C ARG A 3 -25.81 -9.44 -0.48
N HIS A 4 -25.00 -9.30 0.57
CA HIS A 4 -24.00 -8.24 0.65
C HIS A 4 -22.82 -8.66 -0.22
N GLN A 5 -22.52 -7.87 -1.24
CA GLN A 5 -21.32 -8.06 -2.03
C GLN A 5 -20.12 -7.66 -1.17
N VAL A 6 -19.20 -8.59 -0.94
CA VAL A 6 -17.90 -8.28 -0.34
C VAL A 6 -16.96 -7.93 -1.48
N LEU A 7 -16.70 -6.64 -1.66
CA LEU A 7 -15.66 -6.14 -2.56
C LEU A 7 -14.32 -6.24 -1.82
N THR A 8 -13.56 -7.29 -2.10
CA THR A 8 -12.19 -7.41 -1.59
C THR A 8 -11.30 -6.34 -2.23
N GLY A 9 -10.47 -5.68 -1.42
CA GLY A 9 -9.59 -4.60 -1.90
C GLY A 9 -10.22 -3.20 -1.87
N ALA A 10 -11.45 -3.05 -1.35
CA ALA A 10 -12.05 -1.73 -1.14
C ALA A 10 -11.24 -0.91 -0.11
N ALA A 11 -11.23 0.41 -0.30
CA ALA A 11 -10.61 1.30 0.68
C ALA A 11 -11.35 1.25 2.02
N ASN A 12 -10.60 1.40 3.12
CA ASN A 12 -11.17 1.56 4.45
C ASN A 12 -12.06 2.80 4.49
N ALA A 13 -13.14 2.71 5.28
CA ALA A 13 -13.98 3.86 5.57
C ALA A 13 -13.25 4.84 6.51
N GLY A 14 -13.63 6.13 6.42
CA GLY A 14 -13.07 7.21 7.24
C GLY A 14 -12.10 8.10 6.48
N ASP A 15 -11.58 9.11 7.17
CA ASP A 15 -10.63 10.07 6.62
C ASP A 15 -9.22 9.49 6.55
N HIS A 16 -8.37 10.04 5.68
CA HIS A 16 -6.95 9.63 5.53
C HIS A 16 -6.76 8.13 5.25
N CYS A 17 -7.75 7.50 4.59
CA CYS A 17 -7.65 6.12 4.13
C CYS A 17 -6.82 5.97 2.85
N TYR A 18 -6.40 7.08 2.25
CA TYR A 18 -5.48 7.12 1.12
C TYR A 18 -4.59 8.36 1.17
N SER A 19 -3.48 8.31 0.45
CA SER A 19 -2.59 9.45 0.20
C SER A 19 -1.91 9.30 -1.16
N VAL A 20 -1.42 10.42 -1.69
CA VAL A 20 -0.65 10.46 -2.93
C VAL A 20 0.78 10.83 -2.58
N GLY A 21 1.71 9.93 -2.89
CA GLY A 21 3.14 10.15 -2.70
C GLY A 21 3.89 10.19 -4.02
N SER A 22 5.20 10.36 -3.96
CA SER A 22 6.05 10.26 -5.14
C SER A 22 7.42 9.69 -4.83
N VAL A 23 7.94 8.87 -5.74
CA VAL A 23 9.34 8.43 -5.77
C VAL A 23 9.96 9.04 -7.02
N GLU A 24 11.03 9.82 -6.86
CA GLU A 24 11.76 10.43 -7.99
C GLU A 24 10.85 11.21 -8.97
N GLY A 25 9.82 11.89 -8.45
CA GLY A 25 8.85 12.64 -9.24
C GLY A 25 7.78 11.80 -9.94
N VAL A 26 7.83 10.46 -9.83
CA VAL A 26 6.77 9.56 -10.30
C VAL A 26 5.71 9.42 -9.21
N PRO A 27 4.44 9.81 -9.46
CA PRO A 27 3.40 9.75 -8.44
C PRO A 27 2.82 8.34 -8.26
N PHE A 28 2.46 8.01 -7.03
CA PHE A 28 1.71 6.80 -6.69
C PHE A 28 0.57 7.14 -5.72
N THR A 29 -0.47 6.30 -5.70
CA THR A 29 -1.54 6.37 -4.70
C THR A 29 -1.39 5.20 -3.75
N ALA A 30 -1.27 5.46 -2.45
CA ALA A 30 -1.37 4.44 -1.40
C ALA A 30 -2.75 4.52 -0.77
N TYR A 31 -3.39 3.37 -0.50
CA TYR A 31 -4.63 3.34 0.26
C TYR A 31 -4.74 2.11 1.17
N ALA A 32 -5.45 2.27 2.26
CA ALA A 32 -5.71 1.26 3.27
C ALA A 32 -6.86 0.35 2.82
N SER A 33 -6.66 -0.97 2.85
CA SER A 33 -7.70 -1.99 2.57
C SER A 33 -7.64 -3.08 3.63
N GLY A 34 -8.51 -2.99 4.64
CA GLY A 34 -8.43 -3.76 5.87
C GLY A 34 -7.10 -3.46 6.59
N CYS A 35 -6.32 -4.50 6.84
CA CYS A 35 -4.96 -4.41 7.40
C CYS A 35 -3.87 -4.17 6.35
N ASN A 36 -4.19 -4.17 5.06
CA ASN A 36 -3.20 -4.05 4.00
C ASN A 36 -3.06 -2.60 3.53
N ILE A 37 -1.88 -2.26 3.02
CA ILE A 37 -1.67 -1.06 2.22
C ILE A 37 -1.57 -1.49 0.76
N VAL A 38 -2.37 -0.87 -0.10
CA VAL A 38 -2.35 -1.11 -1.54
C VAL A 38 -1.73 0.10 -2.22
N ILE A 39 -0.73 -0.15 -3.07
CA ILE A 39 -0.04 0.88 -3.85
C ILE A 39 -0.46 0.76 -5.30
N LEU A 40 -0.94 1.87 -5.86
CA LEU A 40 -1.37 2.00 -7.23
C LEU A 40 -0.43 2.96 -7.96
N ALA A 41 -0.16 2.65 -9.24
CA ALA A 41 0.43 3.60 -10.16
C ALA A 41 -0.56 4.74 -10.45
N SER A 42 -0.07 5.81 -11.07
CA SER A 42 -0.87 6.98 -11.46
C SER A 42 -2.04 6.67 -12.40
N ASN A 43 -2.02 5.54 -13.09
CA ASN A 43 -3.11 5.02 -13.91
C ASN A 43 -4.06 4.07 -13.15
N PHE A 44 -4.00 4.05 -11.81
CA PHE A 44 -4.75 3.16 -10.91
C PHE A 44 -4.49 1.66 -11.09
N GLN A 45 -3.46 1.26 -11.83
CA GLN A 45 -3.02 -0.13 -11.84
C GLN A 45 -2.31 -0.47 -10.53
N ARG A 46 -2.67 -1.61 -9.94
CA ARG A 46 -2.05 -2.09 -8.71
C ARG A 46 -0.59 -2.49 -8.94
N VAL A 47 0.31 -1.83 -8.23
CA VAL A 47 1.76 -2.09 -8.26
C VAL A 47 2.16 -3.07 -7.17
N GLN A 48 1.70 -2.84 -5.93
CA GLN A 48 2.09 -3.65 -4.78
C GLN A 48 0.99 -3.72 -3.74
N ILE A 49 1.01 -4.80 -2.94
CA ILE A 49 0.28 -4.88 -1.67
C ILE A 49 1.30 -5.13 -0.57
N ILE A 50 1.28 -4.31 0.48
CA ILE A 50 2.02 -4.54 1.72
C ILE A 50 1.06 -5.25 2.68
N PRO A 51 1.31 -6.52 3.03
CA PRO A 51 0.40 -7.28 3.87
C PRO A 51 0.49 -6.84 5.34
N GLY A 52 -0.68 -6.68 5.98
CA GLY A 52 -0.77 -6.36 7.42
C GLY A 52 -0.54 -7.55 8.36
N LEU A 53 -0.19 -8.73 7.83
CA LEU A 53 0.01 -9.94 8.63
C LEU A 53 1.08 -9.77 9.71
N MET A 54 2.13 -8.99 9.41
CA MET A 54 3.21 -8.68 10.35
C MET A 54 2.78 -7.77 11.50
N HIS A 55 1.61 -7.15 11.36
CA HIS A 55 1.01 -6.25 12.35
C HIS A 55 -0.22 -6.88 13.01
N GLY A 56 -0.25 -8.21 13.09
CA GLY A 56 -1.36 -8.95 13.71
C GLY A 56 -2.70 -8.82 13.00
N ASN A 57 -2.71 -8.43 11.72
CA ASN A 57 -3.91 -8.08 10.96
C ASN A 57 -4.73 -6.94 11.57
N VAL A 58 -4.10 -6.06 12.34
CA VAL A 58 -4.73 -4.81 12.78
C VAL A 58 -5.07 -3.97 11.55
N GLN A 59 -6.28 -3.41 11.52
CA GLN A 59 -6.72 -2.55 10.44
C GLN A 59 -5.85 -1.29 10.37
N VAL A 60 -5.47 -0.87 9.16
CA VAL A 60 -4.80 0.42 8.96
C VAL A 60 -5.82 1.52 9.23
N GLY A 61 -5.58 2.32 10.27
CA GLY A 61 -6.48 3.40 10.68
C GLY A 61 -6.36 4.64 9.80
N CYS A 62 -5.13 5.00 9.44
CA CYS A 62 -4.80 6.08 8.51
C CYS A 62 -3.43 5.82 7.89
N LEU A 63 -3.16 6.48 6.77
CA LEU A 63 -1.83 6.52 6.17
C LEU A 63 -1.54 7.86 5.51
N ASP A 64 -0.26 8.18 5.37
CA ASP A 64 0.23 9.34 4.63
C ASP A 64 1.48 8.96 3.83
N SER A 65 1.72 9.65 2.72
CA SER A 65 2.83 9.36 1.82
C SER A 65 3.65 10.61 1.54
N SER A 66 4.97 10.46 1.62
CA SER A 66 5.89 11.51 1.26
C SER A 66 5.88 11.77 -0.25
N THR A 67 5.94 13.05 -0.62
CA THR A 67 5.93 13.52 -2.02
C THR A 67 7.31 13.66 -2.63
N ASP A 68 8.38 13.38 -1.86
CA ASP A 68 9.77 13.58 -2.25
C ASP A 68 10.57 12.26 -2.27
N VAL A 69 10.52 11.50 -1.18
CA VAL A 69 11.27 10.24 -0.99
C VAL A 69 10.40 9.00 -1.09
N GLY A 70 9.08 9.16 -1.21
CA GLY A 70 8.11 8.09 -1.43
C GLY A 70 7.94 7.13 -0.26
N LYS A 71 8.27 7.58 0.96
CA LYS A 71 7.98 6.83 2.18
C LYS A 71 6.49 6.84 2.48
N ILE A 72 5.99 5.77 3.08
CA ILE A 72 4.59 5.66 3.52
C ILE A 72 4.57 5.48 5.03
N ALA A 73 3.87 6.35 5.74
CA ALA A 73 3.55 6.18 7.16
C ALA A 73 2.16 5.56 7.28
N ALA A 74 2.01 4.49 8.06
CA ALA A 74 0.73 3.86 8.30
C ALA A 74 0.53 3.54 9.79
N ALA A 75 -0.66 3.84 10.29
CA ALA A 75 -1.04 3.59 11.67
C ALA A 75 -1.77 2.24 11.81
N TYR A 76 -1.22 1.37 12.64
CA TYR A 76 -1.77 0.08 13.04
C TYR A 76 -2.12 0.14 14.54
N GLY A 77 -3.35 0.55 14.86
CA GLY A 77 -3.77 0.74 16.25
C GLY A 77 -2.96 1.85 16.94
N THR A 78 -2.10 1.49 17.89
CA THR A 78 -1.24 2.42 18.64
C THR A 78 0.17 2.55 18.08
N GLU A 79 0.50 1.82 17.01
CA GLU A 79 1.81 1.81 16.39
C GLU A 79 1.78 2.52 15.03
N VAL A 80 2.86 3.21 14.69
CA VAL A 80 3.07 3.81 13.36
C VAL A 80 4.28 3.15 12.72
N CYS A 81 4.08 2.60 11.53
CA CYS A 81 5.13 1.99 10.73
C CYS A 81 5.48 2.90 9.55
N ILE A 82 6.79 3.04 9.29
CA ILE A 82 7.30 3.75 8.11
C ILE A 82 7.84 2.72 7.13
N TYR A 83 7.33 2.76 5.91
CA TYR A 83 7.79 1.96 4.79
C TYR A 83 8.59 2.82 3.84
N GLU A 84 9.70 2.29 3.34
CA GLU A 84 10.56 2.97 2.38
C GLU A 84 10.57 2.21 1.05
N PRO A 85 10.64 2.93 -0.10
CA PRO A 85 10.76 2.29 -1.39
C PRO A 85 12.11 1.59 -1.51
N THR A 86 12.09 0.30 -1.86
CA THR A 86 13.32 -0.43 -2.16
C THR A 86 13.78 -0.08 -3.58
N PRO A 87 15.04 0.36 -3.79
CA PRO A 87 15.59 0.53 -5.13
C PRO A 87 15.45 -0.78 -5.92
N LEU A 88 15.01 -0.70 -7.16
CA LEU A 88 15.01 -1.86 -8.05
C LEU A 88 16.47 -2.26 -8.30
N LEU A 89 16.98 -3.21 -7.52
CA LEU A 89 18.17 -3.94 -7.93
C LEU A 89 17.81 -4.63 -9.25
N HIS A 90 18.54 -4.33 -10.32
CA HIS A 90 18.44 -5.05 -11.58
C HIS A 90 18.73 -6.53 -11.29
N GLN A 91 17.69 -7.31 -11.00
CA GLN A 91 17.76 -8.75 -11.11
C GLN A 91 17.71 -9.06 -12.60
N SER A 92 18.88 -9.12 -13.23
CA SER A 92 19.04 -9.89 -14.46
C SER A 92 18.72 -11.35 -14.12
N SER A 93 17.43 -11.69 -14.12
CA SER A 93 16.99 -13.07 -13.99
C SER A 93 17.37 -13.78 -15.29
N SER A 94 18.46 -14.54 -15.26
CA SER A 94 18.68 -15.61 -16.24
C SER A 94 17.56 -16.62 -16.02
N HIS A 95 16.47 -16.49 -16.78
CA HIS A 95 15.39 -17.46 -16.80
C HIS A 95 15.95 -18.75 -17.39
N VAL A 96 16.38 -19.68 -16.53
CA VAL A 96 16.70 -21.05 -16.94
C VAL A 96 15.37 -21.80 -16.97
N SER A 97 14.82 -21.94 -18.17
CA SER A 97 13.68 -22.81 -18.43
C SER A 97 14.11 -24.26 -18.18
N PHE A 98 13.44 -24.96 -17.24
CA PHE A 98 13.47 -26.42 -17.16
C PHE A 98 12.27 -27.00 -17.91
#